data_AF-A0A929DCF2-F1
#
_entry.id   AF-A0A929DCF2-F1
#
_cell.length_a   1.000
_cell.length_b   1.000
_cell.length_c   1.000
_cell.angle_alpha   90.00
_cell.angle_beta   90.00
_cell.angle_gamma   90.00
#
_symmetry.space_group_name_H-M   'P 1'
#
loop_
_entity.id
_entity.type
_entity.pdbx_description
1 polymer ?
#
loop_
_entity_poly.entity_id
_entity_poly.type
_entity_poly.pdbx_seq_one_letter_code
_entity_poly.pdbx_strand_id
1 'polypeptide(L)'
;MPDYLDGLVIKAQSGFFTIHTNEGDFTCQVRGRLKQKRRDTDLVAIGDRVRISLAKDSSGMIEEVAERGRALARLSPPSGGRGSRRWDR
;
A
#
# COMPACT_ATOMS: atom_id res chain seq x y z
N MET A 1 -1.49 -16.31 19.19
CA MET A 1 -1.92 -15.00 18.66
C MET A 1 -1.04 -14.71 17.45
N PRO A 2 -1.55 -14.14 16.34
CA PRO A 2 -0.66 -13.69 15.28
C PRO A 2 0.22 -12.56 15.83
N ASP A 3 1.51 -12.61 15.56
CA ASP A 3 2.40 -11.52 15.89
C ASP A 3 2.13 -10.37 14.93
N TYR A 4 1.89 -9.19 15.50
CA TYR A 4 1.60 -7.97 14.76
C TYR A 4 2.85 -7.10 14.72
N LEU A 5 3.22 -6.65 13.53
CA LEU A 5 4.36 -5.77 13.31
C LEU A 5 3.94 -4.51 12.60
N ASP A 6 4.54 -3.40 13.01
CA ASP A 6 4.41 -2.14 12.31
C ASP A 6 5.58 -2.00 11.32
N GLY A 7 5.31 -1.43 10.14
CA GLY A 7 6.32 -1.30 9.10
C GLY A 7 5.98 -0.29 8.01
N LEU A 8 6.89 -0.19 7.04
CA LEU A 8 6.81 0.72 5.90
C LEU A 8 6.74 -0.07 4.59
N VAL A 9 5.79 0.26 3.72
CA VAL A 9 5.71 -0.33 2.39
C VAL A 9 6.85 0.23 1.52
N ILE A 10 7.83 -0.61 1.18
CA ILE A 10 8.98 -0.22 0.36
C ILE A 10 8.85 -0.66 -1.11
N LYS A 11 7.97 -1.63 -1.38
CA LYS A 11 7.73 -2.13 -2.74
C LYS A 11 6.26 -2.54 -2.89
N ALA A 12 5.70 -2.29 -4.08
CA ALA A 12 4.38 -2.77 -4.48
C ALA A 12 4.49 -3.38 -5.88
N GLN A 13 4.12 -4.65 -6.03
CA GLN A 13 4.18 -5.37 -7.31
C GLN A 13 3.06 -6.41 -7.39
N SER A 14 2.18 -6.28 -8.39
CA SER A 14 1.12 -7.26 -8.70
C SER A 14 0.25 -7.66 -7.50
N GLY A 15 -0.03 -6.73 -6.58
CA GLY A 15 -0.82 -6.97 -5.36
C GLY A 15 -0.06 -7.57 -4.18
N PHE A 16 1.25 -7.77 -4.33
CA PHE A 16 2.18 -8.08 -3.25
C PHE A 16 2.92 -6.81 -2.83
N PHE A 17 3.10 -6.65 -1.52
CA PHE A 17 3.75 -5.50 -0.92
C PHE A 17 4.93 -6.00 -0.09
N THR A 18 6.09 -5.37 -0.21
CA THR A 18 7.21 -5.62 0.69
C THR A 18 7.19 -4.58 1.80
N ILE A 19 7.13 -5.05 3.04
CA ILE A 19 7.04 -4.23 4.25
C ILE A 19 8.37 -4.36 4.97
N HIS A 20 9.05 -3.22 5.14
CA HIS A 20 10.23 -3.12 5.97
C HIS A 20 9.78 -2.92 7.42
N THR A 21 10.23 -3.81 8.31
CA THR A 21 10.00 -3.76 9.76
C THR A 21 11.34 -3.81 10.48
N ASN A 22 11.34 -3.61 11.81
CA ASN A 22 12.55 -3.78 12.62
C ASN A 22 13.06 -5.24 12.65
N GLU A 23 12.22 -6.22 12.30
CA GLU A 23 12.58 -7.64 12.26
C GLU A 23 13.00 -8.11 10.85
N GLY A 24 12.95 -7.22 9.86
CA GLY A 24 13.31 -7.50 8.47
C GLY A 24 12.18 -7.22 7.48
N ASP A 25 12.39 -7.71 6.26
CA ASP A 25 11.51 -7.48 5.12
C ASP A 25 10.53 -8.63 4.93
N PHE A 26 9.24 -8.32 4.92
CA PHE A 26 8.18 -9.29 4.74
C PHE A 26 7.40 -9.01 3.46
N THR A 27 7.10 -10.07 2.71
CA THR A 27 6.17 -9.97 1.59
C THR A 27 4.75 -10.23 2.09
N CYS A 28 3.87 -9.25 1.90
CA CYS A 28 2.51 -9.29 2.41
C CYS A 28 1.49 -9.02 1.31
N GLN A 29 0.26 -9.48 1.55
CA GLN A 29 -0.91 -9.13 0.75
C GLN A 29 -1.90 -8.31 1.58
N VAL A 30 -2.77 -7.56 0.92
CA VAL A 30 -3.83 -6.81 1.60
C VAL A 30 -4.96 -7.77 1.98
N ARG A 31 -5.32 -7.78 3.27
CA ARG A 31 -6.42 -8.61 3.77
C ARG A 31 -7.73 -8.25 3.07
N GLY A 32 -8.51 -9.26 2.68
CA GLY A 32 -9.74 -9.07 1.90
C GLY A 32 -10.73 -8.06 2.49
N ARG A 33 -10.79 -7.95 3.83
CA ARG A 33 -11.61 -6.94 4.53
C ARG A 33 -11.24 -5.49 4.18
N LEU A 34 -9.96 -5.19 3.93
CA LEU A 34 -9.53 -3.85 3.51
C LEU A 34 -9.97 -3.52 2.08
N LYS A 35 -10.17 -4.53 1.23
CA LYS A 35 -10.61 -4.35 -0.17
C LYS A 35 -12.08 -3.96 -0.30
N GLN A 36 -12.88 -4.13 0.76
CA GLN A 36 -14.32 -3.82 0.73
C GLN A 36 -14.62 -2.32 0.87
N LYS A 37 -13.70 -1.54 1.45
CA LYS A 37 -13.84 -0.08 1.47
C LYS A 37 -13.43 0.47 0.10
N ARG A 38 -14.41 0.90 -0.68
CA ARG A 38 -14.15 1.70 -1.90
C ARG A 38 -13.37 2.93 -1.49
N ARG A 39 -12.13 3.03 -1.97
CA ARG A 39 -11.33 4.25 -1.95
C ARG A 39 -11.18 4.71 -3.39
N ASP A 40 -11.26 6.03 -3.61
CA ASP A 40 -10.96 6.64 -4.91
C ASP A 40 -9.46 6.54 -5.28
N THR A 41 -8.63 6.11 -4.33
CA THR A 41 -7.19 5.96 -4.46
C THR A 41 -6.74 4.53 -4.16
N ASP A 42 -5.49 4.21 -4.52
CA ASP A 42 -4.86 2.93 -4.16
C ASP A 42 -5.00 2.62 -2.66
N LEU A 43 -5.44 1.38 -2.38
CA LEU A 43 -5.66 0.87 -1.02
C LEU A 43 -4.38 0.92 -0.18
N VAL A 44 -3.25 0.58 -0.80
CA VAL A 44 -1.89 0.62 -0.25
C VAL A 44 -0.96 1.14 -1.33
N ALA A 45 -0.09 2.07 -0.97
CA ALA A 45 0.93 2.66 -1.82
C ALA A 45 2.32 2.55 -1.17
N ILE A 46 3.36 2.70 -1.98
CA ILE A 46 4.74 2.79 -1.48
C ILE A 46 4.87 4.03 -0.58
N GLY A 47 5.51 3.85 0.57
CA GLY A 47 5.64 4.87 1.62
C GLY A 47 4.51 4.84 2.66
N ASP A 48 3.50 3.98 2.51
CA ASP A 48 2.48 3.79 3.53
C ASP A 48 3.06 3.13 4.78
N ARG A 49 2.66 3.63 5.95
CA ARG A 49 2.88 2.96 7.23
C ARG A 49 1.75 1.99 7.47
N VAL A 50 2.09 0.75 7.77
CA VAL A 50 1.12 -0.35 7.86
C VAL A 50 1.36 -1.19 9.10
N ARG A 51 0.29 -1.83 9.56
CA ARG A 51 0.35 -2.93 10.52
C ARG A 51 0.11 -4.24 9.79
N ILE A 52 1.01 -5.19 9.97
CA ILE A 52 0.94 -6.53 9.38
C ILE A 52 0.73 -7.57 10.46
N SER A 53 0.07 -8.67 10.11
CA SER A 53 0.07 -9.91 10.86
C SER A 53 0.96 -10.93 10.16
N LEU A 54 1.83 -11.62 10.89
CA LEU A 54 2.64 -12.71 10.35
C LEU A 54 1.94 -14.07 10.51
N ALA A 55 1.90 -14.85 9.44
CA ALA A 55 1.52 -16.26 9.50
C ALA A 55 2.75 -17.15 9.74
N LYS A 56 2.52 -18.38 10.21
CA LYS A 56 3.59 -19.37 10.45
C LYS A 56 4.43 -19.68 9.20
N ASP A 57 3.91 -19.41 8.01
CA ASP A 57 4.52 -19.74 6.73
C ASP A 57 5.27 -18.57 6.08
N SER A 58 5.73 -17.59 6.87
CA SER A 58 6.44 -16.36 6.42
C SER A 58 5.65 -15.40 5.52
N SER A 59 4.40 -15.73 5.19
CA SER A 59 3.48 -14.81 4.52
C SER A 59 2.88 -13.83 5.53
N GLY A 60 2.89 -12.54 5.20
CA GLY A 60 2.25 -11.52 6.01
C GLY A 60 0.94 -11.02 5.40
N MET A 61 0.06 -10.48 6.23
CA MET A 61 -1.15 -9.81 5.79
C MET A 61 -1.16 -8.37 6.30
N ILE A 62 -1.42 -7.41 5.41
CA ILE A 62 -1.65 -6.02 5.81
C ILE A 62 -3.05 -5.95 6.42
N GLU A 63 -3.06 -5.66 7.72
CA GLU A 63 -4.26 -5.56 8.54
C GLU A 63 -4.80 -4.14 8.57
N GLU A 64 -3.91 -3.15 8.61
CA GLU A 64 -4.27 -1.74 8.72
C GLU A 64 -3.24 -0.86 8.00
N VAL A 65 -3.72 0.24 7.45
CA VAL A 65 -2.90 1.30 6.83
C VAL A 65 -3.13 2.55 7.65
N ALA A 66 -2.05 3.13 8.19
CA ALA A 66 -2.13 4.35 8.98
C ALA A 66 -2.59 5.54 8.10
N GLU A 67 -3.06 6.59 8.76
CA GLU A 67 -3.47 7.81 8.06
C GLU A 67 -2.26 8.46 7.35
N ARG A 68 -2.47 8.87 6.09
CA ARG A 68 -1.44 9.52 5.28
C ARG A 68 -1.44 11.02 5.56
N GLY A 69 -0.34 11.56 6.08
CA GLY A 69 -0.18 13.02 6.23
C GLY A 69 0.14 13.75 4.91
N ARG A 70 0.62 13.03 3.88
CA ARG A 70 0.98 13.57 2.57
C ARG A 70 0.93 12.49 1.50
N ALA A 71 0.73 12.88 0.25
CA ALA A 71 0.73 11.97 -0.90
C ALA A 71 1.34 12.63 -2.13
N LEU A 72 2.10 11.85 -2.91
CA LEU A 72 2.47 12.20 -4.28
C LEU A 72 1.49 11.49 -5.21
N ALA A 73 0.63 12.25 -5.88
CA ALA A 73 -0.36 11.73 -6.81
C ALA A 73 -0.11 12.26 -8.21
N ARG A 74 -0.45 11.45 -9.22
CA ARG A 74 -0.42 11.84 -10.63
C ARG A 74 -1.75 11.50 -11.27
N LEU A 75 -2.23 12.38 -12.15
CA LEU A 75 -3.41 12.08 -12.95
C LEU A 75 -3.06 10.99 -13.98
N SER A 76 -4.00 10.09 -14.24
CA SER A 76 -3.89 9.18 -15.38
C SER A 76 -3.72 10.00 -16.66
N PRO A 77 -2.75 9.62 -17.53
CA PRO A 77 -2.59 10.30 -18.81
C PRO A 77 -3.90 10.20 -19.61
N PRO A 78 -4.30 11.28 -20.31
CA PRO A 78 -5.49 11.22 -21.15
C PRO A 78 -5.27 10.26 -22.32
N SER A 79 -6.37 9.73 -22.87
CA SER A 79 -6.36 8.76 -23.98
C SER A 79 -5.59 9.22 -25.24
N GLY A 80 -5.36 10.53 -25.41
CA GLY A 80 -4.62 11.12 -26.53
C GLY A 80 -3.13 11.38 -26.30
N GLY A 81 -2.51 10.85 -25.24
CA GLY A 81 -1.10 11.10 -24.92
C GLY A 81 -0.87 12.38 -24.12
N ARG A 82 0.36 12.91 -24.12
CA ARG A 82 0.73 14.13 -23.36
C ARG A 82 0.16 15.40 -24.03
N GLY A 83 -1.16 15.52 -24.11
CA GLY A 83 -1.81 16.79 -24.37
C GLY A 83 -1.49 17.77 -23.23
N SER A 84 -1.24 19.03 -23.57
CA SER A 84 -0.89 20.12 -22.66
C SER A 84 -2.05 20.49 -21.73
N ARG A 85 -2.46 19.59 -20.85
CA ARG A 85 -3.41 19.93 -19.80
C ARG A 85 -2.60 20.57 -18.68
N ARG A 86 -2.74 21.89 -18.53
CA ARG A 86 -2.20 22.61 -17.38
C ARG A 86 -2.86 22.08 -16.11
N TRP A 87 -2.08 22.04 -15.03
CA TRP A 87 -2.53 21.68 -13.69
C TRP A 87 -3.40 22.81 -13.15
N ASP A 88 -4.57 23.02 -13.73
CA ASP A 88 -5.52 24.01 -13.25
C ASP A 88 -6.66 23.26 -12.56
N ARG A 89 -6.49 23.19 -11.23
CA ARG A 89 -7.45 22.86 -10.17
C ARG A 89 -7.64 21.39 -9.80
#